data_AF-A0A5C4JF89-F1
#
_entry.id   AF-A0A5C4JF89-F1
#
_cell.length_a   1.000
_cell.length_b   1.000
_cell.length_c   1.000
_cell.angle_alpha   90.00
_cell.angle_beta   90.00
_cell.angle_gamma   90.00
#
_symmetry.space_group_name_H-M   'P 1'
#
loop_
_entity.id
_entity.type
_entity.pdbx_description
1 polymer ?
#
loop_
_entity_poly.entity_id
_entity_poly.type
_entity_poly.pdbx_seq_one_letter_code
_entity_poly.pdbx_strand_id
1 'polypeptide(L)'
;MRTQVTQVTVVGAGPVGLLLAGELRLGGAAVVVLERLDEPVAQTRASTLHARTMEFFEQRGLRASLGSPPSHRMGHFGGIPLDLGLLPTPFPGQWKVPQPRLEALLAEWASGLGADIRRGHDVTGLVVEDDRVLVDVLGPSGPYQVESGHVVGCDGEGSTVRRAAGIGFPGRDATGELLAADVAGIAVQDRRFERLPGGLAVAAKRPDDGLTRVMVAVDGHAAGTEPPTFADVQTAWRRVTGEDISGGTARWLHAFRDGSRLAERYRAGRVLLAGDAAHRQLPAGGQAINLGLQDAANLGWKLAAVAIGRAPHGLLDTYDEERRSVGRRVQRGVDAQAALLLGGAELDPLRAVLAELIGYPQVRDQLAGLVTGLDVRYGPFQGVWGAVPPQETDGGPHPLVGARIPPGDGWDGTAAALRSARGVLLVLTAVPEHRAALRDAAAGWAGRVDLVAPDRHPGGPVAGLDAVLLRPDGHVAWAGAGSDDPRPMLRHWFGSVGTSHKGDDR
;
A
#
# COMPACT_ATOMS: atom_id res chain seq x y z
N MET A 1 -25.70 10.50 -25.72
CA MET A 1 -24.58 9.85 -25.01
C MET A 1 -25.12 8.57 -24.36
N ARG A 2 -24.42 7.43 -24.44
CA ARG A 2 -24.83 6.23 -23.70
C ARG A 2 -24.36 6.36 -22.25
N THR A 3 -25.27 6.19 -21.30
CA THR A 3 -24.95 6.21 -19.85
C THR A 3 -24.97 4.78 -19.32
N GLN A 4 -23.96 4.43 -18.55
CA GLN A 4 -23.87 3.15 -17.85
C GLN A 4 -23.81 3.37 -16.35
N VAL A 5 -24.43 2.50 -15.57
CA VAL A 5 -24.58 2.68 -14.12
C VAL A 5 -23.78 1.62 -13.37
N THR A 6 -23.02 2.05 -12.37
CA THR A 6 -22.31 1.17 -11.42
C THR A 6 -22.35 1.77 -10.01
N GLN A 7 -21.93 1.05 -8.98
CA GLN A 7 -21.84 1.62 -7.63
C GLN A 7 -20.53 2.40 -7.44
N VAL A 8 -19.42 1.86 -7.94
CA VAL A 8 -18.09 2.48 -7.83
C VAL A 8 -17.36 2.42 -9.17
N THR A 9 -16.80 3.55 -9.60
CA THR A 9 -15.85 3.62 -10.71
C THR A 9 -14.43 3.78 -10.17
N VAL A 10 -13.52 2.90 -10.59
CA VAL A 10 -12.08 3.01 -10.31
C VAL A 10 -11.38 3.48 -11.58
N VAL A 11 -10.58 4.54 -11.50
CA VAL A 11 -9.85 5.10 -12.65
C VAL A 11 -8.37 4.70 -12.53
N GLY A 12 -7.87 3.91 -13.48
CA GLY A 12 -6.54 3.32 -13.49
C GLY A 12 -6.53 1.84 -13.10
N ALA A 13 -6.01 0.98 -13.98
CA ALA A 13 -5.84 -0.46 -13.77
C ALA A 13 -4.38 -0.84 -13.46
N GLY A 14 -3.66 0.02 -12.74
CA GLY A 14 -2.42 -0.34 -12.07
C GLY A 14 -2.66 -1.23 -10.83
N PRO A 15 -1.61 -1.67 -10.11
CA PRO A 15 -1.73 -2.59 -8.98
C PRO A 15 -2.71 -2.11 -7.90
N VAL A 16 -2.71 -0.80 -7.61
CA VAL A 16 -3.58 -0.18 -6.60
C VAL A 16 -5.05 -0.27 -7.01
N GLY A 17 -5.37 0.16 -8.24
CA GLY A 17 -6.75 0.14 -8.75
C GLY A 17 -7.31 -1.27 -8.91
N LEU A 18 -6.48 -2.22 -9.37
CA LEU A 18 -6.85 -3.62 -9.49
C LEU A 18 -7.12 -4.28 -8.13
N LEU A 19 -6.25 -4.04 -7.14
CA LEU A 19 -6.47 -4.54 -5.78
C LEU A 19 -7.74 -3.92 -5.17
N LEU A 20 -7.94 -2.61 -5.33
CA LEU A 20 -9.13 -1.92 -4.84
C LEU A 20 -10.41 -2.49 -5.48
N ALA A 21 -10.41 -2.72 -6.79
CA ALA A 21 -11.55 -3.29 -7.49
C ALA A 21 -11.92 -4.66 -6.94
N GLY A 22 -10.93 -5.54 -6.71
CA GLY A 22 -11.18 -6.84 -6.10
C GLY A 22 -11.68 -6.73 -4.65
N GLU A 23 -11.13 -5.84 -3.82
CA GLU A 23 -11.63 -5.59 -2.46
C GLU A 23 -13.08 -5.10 -2.44
N LEU A 24 -13.42 -4.19 -3.36
CA LEU A 24 -14.78 -3.68 -3.51
C LEU A 24 -15.76 -4.78 -3.93
N ARG A 25 -15.38 -5.62 -4.90
CA ARG A 25 -16.17 -6.77 -5.34
C ARG A 25 -16.33 -7.81 -4.24
N LEU A 26 -15.27 -8.08 -3.48
CA LEU A 26 -15.29 -8.99 -2.33
C LEU A 26 -16.24 -8.49 -1.23
N GLY A 27 -16.30 -7.17 -1.02
CA GLY A 27 -17.29 -6.51 -0.16
C GLY A 27 -18.70 -6.38 -0.76
N GLY A 28 -18.92 -6.85 -1.99
CA GLY A 28 -20.23 -6.94 -2.64
C GLY A 28 -20.64 -5.75 -3.52
N ALA A 29 -19.78 -4.75 -3.72
CA ALA A 29 -20.09 -3.59 -4.58
C ALA A 29 -19.96 -3.93 -6.08
N ALA A 30 -20.76 -3.33 -6.95
CA ALA A 30 -20.58 -3.32 -8.41
C ALA A 30 -19.47 -2.32 -8.79
N VAL A 31 -18.52 -2.76 -9.63
CA VAL A 31 -17.30 -2.01 -9.92
C VAL A 31 -17.01 -2.01 -11.41
N VAL A 32 -16.73 -0.82 -11.96
CA VAL A 32 -16.12 -0.64 -13.28
C VAL A 32 -14.72 -0.05 -13.09
N VAL A 33 -13.72 -0.62 -13.74
CA VAL A 33 -12.35 -0.10 -13.79
C VAL A 33 -12.09 0.46 -15.19
N LEU A 34 -11.66 1.71 -15.28
CA LEU A 34 -11.35 2.39 -16.54
C LEU A 34 -9.84 2.62 -16.64
N GLU A 35 -9.20 2.05 -17.65
CA GLU A 35 -7.77 2.18 -17.92
C GLU A 35 -7.53 2.75 -19.31
N ARG A 36 -6.71 3.80 -19.38
CA ARG A 36 -6.39 4.49 -20.64
C ARG A 36 -5.55 3.63 -21.59
N LEU A 37 -4.62 2.83 -21.07
CA LEU A 37 -3.75 1.98 -21.88
C LEU A 37 -4.52 0.77 -22.42
N ASP A 38 -4.36 0.48 -23.71
CA ASP A 38 -4.95 -0.71 -24.36
C ASP A 38 -4.36 -2.02 -23.81
N GLU A 39 -3.06 -2.01 -23.53
CA GLU A 39 -2.31 -3.15 -22.99
C GLU A 39 -1.54 -2.75 -21.73
N PRO A 40 -1.32 -3.69 -20.78
CA PRO A 40 -0.40 -3.47 -19.68
C PRO A 40 1.00 -3.11 -20.18
N VAL A 41 1.75 -2.32 -19.42
CA VAL A 41 3.12 -1.97 -19.78
C VAL A 41 3.99 -3.23 -19.68
N ALA A 42 4.45 -3.75 -20.83
CA ALA A 42 5.23 -5.00 -20.91
C ALA A 42 6.63 -4.92 -20.27
N GLN A 43 7.12 -3.72 -19.95
CA GLN A 43 8.48 -3.52 -19.42
C GLN A 43 8.59 -3.96 -17.95
N THR A 44 9.60 -4.78 -17.64
CA THR A 44 9.81 -5.37 -16.32
C THR A 44 10.31 -4.35 -15.30
N ARG A 45 9.41 -3.56 -14.73
CA ARG A 45 9.67 -2.89 -13.45
C ARG A 45 9.58 -3.96 -12.35
N ALA A 46 10.71 -4.31 -11.73
CA ALA A 46 10.69 -5.16 -10.56
C ALA A 46 10.08 -4.38 -9.39
N SER A 47 8.90 -4.78 -8.93
CA SER A 47 8.32 -4.27 -7.69
C SER A 47 8.94 -4.98 -6.50
N THR A 48 9.10 -4.24 -5.41
CA THR A 48 9.50 -4.80 -4.13
C THR A 48 8.27 -4.82 -3.24
N LEU A 49 7.77 -6.00 -2.88
CA LEU A 49 6.69 -6.13 -1.90
C LEU A 49 7.31 -6.35 -0.52
N HIS A 50 6.79 -5.62 0.47
CA HIS A 50 7.23 -5.71 1.86
C HIS A 50 6.33 -6.59 2.70
N ALA A 51 6.82 -6.97 3.87
CA ALA A 51 6.15 -7.86 4.81
C ALA A 51 4.67 -7.53 5.05
N ARG A 52 4.29 -6.26 5.30
CA ARG A 52 2.88 -5.92 5.56
C ARG A 52 1.98 -6.19 4.36
N THR A 53 2.47 -5.94 3.14
CA THR A 53 1.73 -6.24 1.91
C THR A 53 1.62 -7.74 1.69
N MET A 54 2.69 -8.50 1.98
CA MET A 54 2.65 -9.98 1.93
C MET A 54 1.65 -10.57 2.93
N GLU A 55 1.59 -10.03 4.15
CA GLU A 55 0.58 -10.42 5.15
C GLU A 55 -0.85 -10.15 4.63
N PHE A 56 -1.08 -8.99 4.02
CA PHE A 56 -2.37 -8.68 3.44
C PHE A 56 -2.72 -9.61 2.25
N PHE A 57 -1.75 -9.93 1.41
CA PHE A 57 -1.97 -10.87 0.30
C PHE A 57 -2.29 -12.28 0.83
N GLU A 58 -1.71 -12.70 1.94
CA GLU A 58 -2.09 -13.95 2.62
C GLU A 58 -3.52 -13.85 3.20
N GLN A 59 -3.89 -12.71 3.78
CA GLN A 59 -5.25 -12.43 4.25
C GLN A 59 -6.31 -12.49 3.14
N ARG A 60 -5.91 -12.43 1.86
CA ARG A 60 -6.79 -12.58 0.68
C ARG A 60 -6.53 -13.86 -0.13
N GLY A 61 -5.62 -14.72 0.31
CA GLY A 61 -5.23 -15.93 -0.42
C GLY A 61 -4.43 -15.68 -1.71
N LEU A 62 -3.99 -14.44 -1.96
CA LEU A 62 -3.24 -14.03 -3.15
C LEU A 62 -1.76 -14.39 -3.08
N ARG A 63 -1.22 -14.55 -1.87
CA ARG A 63 0.20 -14.85 -1.62
C ARG A 63 0.64 -16.13 -2.33
N ALA A 64 -0.19 -17.17 -2.35
CA ALA A 64 0.14 -18.43 -3.00
C ALA A 64 0.33 -18.27 -4.52
N SER A 65 -0.47 -17.44 -5.18
CA SER A 65 -0.41 -17.17 -6.62
C SER A 65 0.85 -16.39 -7.04
N LEU A 66 1.54 -15.74 -6.09
CA LEU A 66 2.88 -15.17 -6.32
C LEU A 66 3.96 -16.26 -6.44
N GLY A 67 3.69 -17.51 -6.06
CA GLY A 67 4.65 -18.60 -6.02
C GLY A 67 5.75 -18.35 -4.97
N SER A 68 7.00 -18.53 -5.41
CA SER A 68 8.21 -18.33 -4.60
C SER A 68 9.07 -17.19 -5.16
N PRO A 69 8.61 -15.92 -5.08
CA PRO A 69 9.41 -14.80 -5.55
C PRO A 69 10.72 -14.72 -4.75
N PRO A 70 11.84 -14.29 -5.38
CA PRO A 70 13.09 -14.07 -4.67
C PRO A 70 12.87 -13.11 -3.49
N SER A 71 13.46 -13.43 -2.34
CA SER A 71 13.36 -12.63 -1.13
C SER A 71 14.72 -12.33 -0.53
N HIS A 72 14.82 -11.18 0.12
CA HIS A 72 16.01 -10.74 0.82
C HIS A 72 15.64 -10.14 2.16
N ARG A 73 16.35 -10.54 3.22
CA ARG A 73 16.24 -9.91 4.54
C ARG A 73 16.87 -8.51 4.54
N MET A 74 18.00 -8.38 3.87
CA MET A 74 18.75 -7.13 3.84
C MET A 74 18.12 -6.13 2.86
N GLY A 75 17.58 -5.05 3.41
CA GLY A 75 17.13 -3.85 2.70
C GLY A 75 18.15 -2.72 2.82
N HIS A 76 17.64 -1.49 2.76
CA HIS A 76 18.41 -0.30 3.04
C HIS A 76 17.51 0.83 3.57
N PHE A 77 18.12 1.81 4.22
CA PHE A 77 17.54 3.12 4.47
C PHE A 77 18.47 4.17 3.83
N GLY A 78 18.07 4.73 2.68
CA GLY A 78 18.90 5.71 1.96
C GLY A 78 20.26 5.16 1.49
N GLY A 79 20.31 3.90 1.05
CA GLY A 79 21.55 3.20 0.68
C GLY A 79 22.35 2.61 1.85
N ILE A 80 22.03 2.95 3.10
CA ILE A 80 22.65 2.34 4.29
C ILE A 80 21.99 0.98 4.55
N PRO A 81 22.74 -0.14 4.71
CA PRO A 81 22.16 -1.45 4.96
C PRO A 81 21.21 -1.47 6.17
N LEU A 82 20.06 -2.14 6.03
CA LEU A 82 19.04 -2.27 7.07
C LEU A 82 18.45 -3.68 7.04
N ASP A 83 18.47 -4.39 8.16
CA ASP A 83 17.82 -5.71 8.26
C ASP A 83 16.30 -5.55 8.41
N LEU A 84 15.55 -6.06 7.44
CA LEU A 84 14.08 -6.03 7.40
C LEU A 84 13.45 -7.35 7.87
N GLY A 85 14.26 -8.29 8.36
CA GLY A 85 13.85 -9.66 8.68
C GLY A 85 13.69 -9.97 10.16
N LEU A 86 13.80 -8.98 11.04
CA LEU A 86 13.81 -9.17 12.50
C LEU A 86 12.49 -8.85 13.20
N LEU A 87 11.58 -8.15 12.52
CA LEU A 87 10.25 -7.86 13.07
C LEU A 87 9.34 -9.10 13.02
N PRO A 88 8.41 -9.28 13.99
CA PRO A 88 7.49 -10.41 14.00
C PRO A 88 6.55 -10.41 12.80
N THR A 89 6.75 -11.35 11.87
CA THR A 89 5.91 -11.56 10.69
C THR A 89 6.22 -12.94 10.08
N PRO A 90 5.23 -13.64 9.46
CA PRO A 90 5.50 -14.84 8.68
C PRO A 90 6.22 -14.53 7.34
N PHE A 91 6.29 -13.26 6.92
CA PHE A 91 6.87 -12.86 5.63
C PHE A 91 8.03 -11.86 5.79
N PRO A 92 9.11 -12.21 6.51
CA PRO A 92 10.20 -11.28 6.82
C PRO A 92 10.91 -10.80 5.56
N GLY A 93 11.37 -9.55 5.58
CA GLY A 93 12.17 -8.97 4.50
C GLY A 93 11.36 -8.35 3.36
N GLN A 94 11.99 -8.36 2.19
CA GLN A 94 11.48 -7.78 0.95
C GLN A 94 11.46 -8.82 -0.18
N TRP A 95 10.44 -8.77 -1.04
CA TRP A 95 10.15 -9.78 -2.06
C TRP A 95 10.14 -9.14 -3.44
N LYS A 96 10.90 -9.70 -4.39
CA LYS A 96 10.99 -9.19 -5.76
C LYS A 96 9.91 -9.84 -6.62
N VAL A 97 8.91 -9.03 -7.00
CA VAL A 97 7.80 -9.44 -7.85
C VAL A 97 7.78 -8.54 -9.09
N PRO A 98 7.91 -9.09 -10.31
CA PRO A 98 7.73 -8.29 -11.51
C PRO A 98 6.36 -7.63 -11.52
N GLN A 99 6.30 -6.31 -11.73
CA GLN A 99 5.05 -5.56 -11.73
C GLN A 99 4.01 -6.11 -12.73
N PRO A 100 4.37 -6.50 -13.98
CA PRO A 100 3.40 -7.10 -14.90
C PRO A 100 2.77 -8.38 -14.36
N ARG A 101 3.54 -9.21 -13.63
CA ARG A 101 3.02 -10.41 -12.98
C ARG A 101 2.04 -10.07 -11.85
N LEU A 102 2.35 -9.04 -11.08
CA LEU A 102 1.47 -8.55 -10.01
C LEU A 102 0.15 -8.01 -10.59
N GLU A 103 0.23 -7.18 -11.63
CA GLU A 103 -0.95 -6.63 -12.31
C GLU A 103 -1.81 -7.74 -12.92
N ALA A 104 -1.20 -8.72 -13.60
CA ALA A 104 -1.94 -9.85 -14.16
C ALA A 104 -2.69 -10.64 -13.08
N LEU A 105 -2.03 -10.96 -11.97
CA LEU A 105 -2.64 -11.65 -10.83
C LEU A 105 -3.83 -10.86 -10.25
N LEU A 106 -3.65 -9.55 -10.04
CA LEU A 106 -4.71 -8.71 -9.44
C LEU A 106 -5.87 -8.49 -10.42
N ALA A 107 -5.59 -8.38 -11.72
CA ALA A 107 -6.62 -8.27 -12.75
C ALA A 107 -7.44 -9.56 -12.86
N GLU A 108 -6.79 -10.73 -12.84
CA GLU A 108 -7.47 -12.03 -12.82
C GLU A 108 -8.34 -12.18 -11.57
N TRP A 109 -7.79 -11.85 -10.40
CA TRP A 109 -8.53 -11.91 -9.13
C TRP A 109 -9.75 -10.98 -9.13
N ALA A 110 -9.58 -9.71 -9.50
CA ALA A 110 -10.69 -8.75 -9.52
C ALA A 110 -11.76 -9.13 -10.56
N SER A 111 -11.37 -9.58 -11.75
CA SER A 111 -12.29 -10.04 -12.79
C SER A 111 -13.03 -11.31 -12.37
N GLY A 112 -12.34 -12.25 -11.71
CA GLY A 112 -12.94 -13.47 -11.16
C GLY A 112 -13.98 -13.19 -10.07
N LEU A 113 -13.85 -12.07 -9.36
CA LEU A 113 -14.87 -11.55 -8.44
C LEU A 113 -15.97 -10.71 -9.13
N GLY A 114 -15.85 -10.48 -10.44
CA GLY A 114 -16.83 -9.79 -11.28
C GLY A 114 -16.62 -8.28 -11.45
N ALA A 115 -15.41 -7.77 -11.28
CA ALA A 115 -15.08 -6.40 -11.68
C ALA A 115 -15.09 -6.30 -13.22
N ASP A 116 -15.72 -5.25 -13.76
CA ASP A 116 -15.70 -4.94 -15.19
C ASP A 116 -14.47 -4.06 -15.49
N ILE A 117 -13.40 -4.67 -16.02
CA ILE A 117 -12.14 -3.98 -16.32
C ILE A 117 -12.06 -3.63 -17.80
N ARG A 118 -11.96 -2.33 -18.10
CA ARG A 118 -11.97 -1.80 -19.47
C ARG A 118 -10.69 -1.06 -19.78
N ARG A 119 -9.94 -1.56 -20.75
CA ARG A 119 -8.71 -0.97 -21.28
C ARG A 119 -8.99 -0.13 -22.52
N GLY A 120 -8.12 0.84 -22.84
CA GLY A 120 -8.36 1.81 -23.92
C GLY A 120 -9.47 2.84 -23.62
N HIS A 121 -9.74 3.08 -22.34
CA HIS A 121 -10.82 3.92 -21.84
C HIS A 121 -10.27 5.07 -20.99
N ASP A 122 -10.08 6.24 -21.61
CA ASP A 122 -9.48 7.39 -20.97
C ASP A 122 -10.54 8.24 -20.25
N VAL A 123 -10.32 8.52 -18.96
CA VAL A 123 -11.18 9.43 -18.20
C VAL A 123 -10.69 10.86 -18.41
N THR A 124 -11.56 11.68 -19.00
CA THR A 124 -11.23 13.06 -19.40
C THR A 124 -11.80 14.11 -18.44
N GLY A 125 -12.80 13.74 -17.64
CA GLY A 125 -13.46 14.63 -16.69
C GLY A 125 -14.44 13.90 -15.78
N LEU A 126 -14.95 14.62 -14.79
CA LEU A 126 -16.06 14.17 -13.96
C LEU A 126 -16.90 15.36 -13.49
N VAL A 127 -18.19 15.11 -13.25
CA VAL A 127 -19.13 16.03 -12.63
C VAL A 127 -19.67 15.37 -11.38
N VAL A 128 -19.51 16.05 -10.23
CA VAL A 128 -20.02 15.57 -8.94
C VAL A 128 -21.39 16.19 -8.70
N GLU A 129 -22.37 15.34 -8.43
CA GLU A 129 -23.73 15.71 -8.04
C GLU A 129 -24.00 15.23 -6.60
N ASP A 130 -25.18 15.56 -6.05
CA ASP A 130 -25.50 15.27 -4.64
C ASP A 130 -25.53 13.77 -4.33
N ASP A 131 -26.11 12.96 -5.23
CA ASP A 131 -26.32 11.53 -5.08
C ASP A 131 -25.36 10.64 -5.90
N ARG A 132 -24.66 11.22 -6.89
CA ARG A 132 -23.85 10.48 -7.86
C ARG A 132 -22.67 11.29 -8.43
N VAL A 133 -21.85 10.63 -9.22
CA VAL A 133 -20.75 11.20 -10.01
C VAL A 133 -20.90 10.72 -11.45
N LEU A 134 -20.88 11.65 -12.40
CA LEU A 134 -20.82 11.37 -13.83
C LEU A 134 -19.36 11.43 -14.27
N VAL A 135 -18.86 10.34 -14.84
CA VAL A 135 -17.47 10.22 -15.31
C VAL A 135 -17.47 10.26 -16.84
N ASP A 136 -16.77 11.24 -17.41
CA ASP A 136 -16.62 11.38 -18.85
C ASP A 136 -15.48 10.48 -19.34
N VAL A 137 -15.78 9.62 -20.32
CA VAL A 137 -14.86 8.62 -20.83
C VAL A 137 -14.74 8.72 -22.34
N LEU A 138 -13.51 8.78 -22.84
CA LEU A 138 -13.19 8.56 -24.23
C LEU A 138 -12.82 7.08 -24.43
N GLY A 139 -13.76 6.31 -25.00
CA GLY A 139 -13.55 4.90 -25.31
C GLY A 139 -13.28 4.65 -26.79
N PRO A 140 -13.01 3.38 -27.18
CA PRO A 140 -12.69 3.01 -28.57
C PRO A 140 -13.82 3.30 -29.57
N SER A 141 -15.07 3.37 -29.11
CA SER A 141 -16.26 3.68 -29.92
C SER A 141 -16.71 5.14 -29.81
N GLY A 142 -15.89 6.01 -29.22
CA GLY A 142 -16.20 7.42 -28.99
C GLY A 142 -16.56 7.75 -27.53
N PRO A 143 -16.96 9.01 -27.26
CA PRO A 143 -17.22 9.48 -25.91
C PRO A 143 -18.52 8.91 -25.32
N TYR A 144 -18.49 8.58 -24.03
CA TYR A 144 -19.66 8.16 -23.25
C TYR A 144 -19.51 8.53 -21.77
N GLN A 145 -20.55 8.28 -20.98
CA GLN A 145 -20.54 8.57 -19.54
C GLN A 145 -20.79 7.32 -18.70
N VAL A 146 -20.09 7.25 -17.57
CA VAL A 146 -20.37 6.29 -16.50
C VAL A 146 -20.93 7.05 -15.29
N GLU A 147 -22.11 6.65 -14.87
CA GLU A 147 -22.74 7.11 -13.63
C GLU A 147 -22.36 6.17 -12.49
N SER A 148 -21.88 6.73 -11.38
CA SER A 148 -21.50 5.96 -10.20
C SER A 148 -21.82 6.69 -8.90
N GLY A 149 -22.01 5.95 -7.81
CA GLY A 149 -22.19 6.55 -6.49
C GLY A 149 -20.89 7.17 -5.94
N HIS A 150 -19.74 6.62 -6.34
CA HIS A 150 -18.39 7.06 -5.95
C HIS A 150 -17.36 6.81 -7.07
N VAL A 151 -16.33 7.65 -7.12
CA VAL A 151 -15.19 7.49 -8.02
C VAL A 151 -13.90 7.45 -7.21
N VAL A 152 -12.98 6.53 -7.56
CA VAL A 152 -11.65 6.46 -6.95
C VAL A 152 -10.57 6.63 -8.01
N GLY A 153 -9.75 7.66 -7.85
CA GLY A 153 -8.55 7.90 -8.67
C GLY A 153 -7.40 7.01 -8.22
N CYS A 154 -7.02 6.07 -9.08
CA CYS A 154 -5.81 5.23 -9.00
C CYS A 154 -4.94 5.44 -10.25
N ASP A 155 -5.05 6.61 -10.88
CA ASP A 155 -4.60 6.99 -12.22
C ASP A 155 -3.23 7.68 -12.23
N GLY A 156 -2.41 7.39 -11.21
CA GLY A 156 -1.00 7.77 -11.16
C GLY A 156 -0.72 9.23 -10.78
N GLU A 157 0.55 9.62 -10.85
CA GLU A 157 1.04 10.95 -10.46
C GLU A 157 0.30 12.09 -11.18
N GLY A 158 -0.03 11.85 -12.46
CA GLY A 158 -0.77 12.75 -13.35
C GLY A 158 -2.29 12.68 -13.22
N SER A 159 -2.82 12.20 -12.08
CA SER A 159 -4.25 11.94 -11.85
C SER A 159 -5.19 13.03 -12.39
N THR A 160 -6.06 12.64 -13.31
CA THR A 160 -7.18 13.45 -13.81
C THR A 160 -8.24 13.59 -12.73
N VAL A 161 -8.52 12.51 -11.98
CA VAL A 161 -9.52 12.50 -10.90
C VAL A 161 -9.17 13.52 -9.81
N ARG A 162 -7.91 13.57 -9.37
CA ARG A 162 -7.44 14.55 -8.37
C ARG A 162 -7.66 15.99 -8.83
N ARG A 163 -7.29 16.30 -10.08
CA ARG A 163 -7.44 17.64 -10.64
C ARG A 163 -8.91 18.03 -10.78
N ALA A 164 -9.74 17.12 -11.29
CA ALA A 164 -11.16 17.38 -11.48
C ALA A 164 -11.91 17.58 -10.16
N ALA A 165 -11.47 16.93 -9.09
CA ALA A 165 -11.98 17.15 -7.73
C ALA A 165 -11.44 18.41 -7.03
N GLY A 166 -10.55 19.17 -7.68
CA GLY A 166 -9.93 20.36 -7.09
C GLY A 166 -9.05 20.06 -5.86
N ILE A 167 -8.54 18.83 -5.73
CA ILE A 167 -7.71 18.44 -4.59
C ILE A 167 -6.27 18.90 -4.83
N GLY A 168 -5.77 19.74 -3.93
CA GLY A 168 -4.38 20.23 -3.98
C GLY A 168 -3.36 19.11 -3.85
N PHE A 169 -2.20 19.29 -4.49
CA PHE A 169 -1.08 18.35 -4.45
C PHE A 169 0.23 19.05 -4.05
N PRO A 170 0.33 19.59 -2.81
CA PRO A 170 1.51 20.28 -2.33
C PRO A 170 2.70 19.34 -2.17
N GLY A 171 3.90 19.92 -2.17
CA GLY A 171 5.16 19.21 -1.95
C GLY A 171 6.35 19.96 -2.51
N ARG A 172 7.44 19.25 -2.79
CA ARG A 172 8.64 19.81 -3.45
C ARG A 172 8.77 19.31 -4.88
N ASP A 173 9.29 20.17 -5.74
CA ASP A 173 9.81 19.75 -7.03
C ASP A 173 11.10 18.95 -6.86
N ALA A 174 11.43 18.17 -7.89
CA ALA A 174 12.64 17.37 -7.90
C ALA A 174 13.87 18.26 -8.01
N THR A 175 14.87 17.97 -7.17
CA THR A 175 16.18 18.62 -7.16
C THR A 175 17.28 17.68 -7.64
N GLY A 176 17.10 16.38 -7.48
CA GLY A 176 18.04 15.34 -7.91
C GLY A 176 17.34 14.17 -8.58
N GLU A 177 18.13 13.37 -9.28
CA GLU A 177 17.64 12.17 -9.95
C GLU A 177 18.63 11.01 -9.91
N LEU A 178 18.08 9.81 -9.98
CA LEU A 178 18.79 8.56 -10.20
C LEU A 178 18.41 8.05 -11.59
N LEU A 179 19.35 8.15 -12.53
CA LEU A 179 19.21 7.58 -13.85
C LEU A 179 19.33 6.07 -13.77
N ALA A 180 18.49 5.34 -14.51
CA ALA A 180 18.44 3.89 -14.46
C ALA A 180 18.26 3.28 -15.85
N ALA A 181 18.97 2.18 -16.11
CA ALA A 181 18.85 1.41 -17.34
C ALA A 181 18.92 -0.10 -17.09
N ASP A 182 18.19 -0.90 -17.87
CA ASP A 182 18.53 -2.31 -18.09
C ASP A 182 19.34 -2.40 -19.37
N VAL A 183 20.57 -2.91 -19.28
CA VAL A 183 21.51 -2.94 -20.40
C VAL A 183 21.93 -4.37 -20.69
N ALA A 184 21.76 -4.78 -21.95
CA ALA A 184 22.27 -6.05 -22.46
C ALA A 184 23.72 -5.88 -22.95
N GLY A 185 24.54 -6.94 -22.82
CA GLY A 185 25.86 -7.00 -23.47
C GLY A 185 26.97 -6.20 -22.78
N ILE A 186 26.81 -5.84 -21.50
CA ILE A 186 27.86 -5.17 -20.71
C ILE A 186 28.41 -6.08 -19.61
N ALA A 187 29.68 -5.88 -19.27
CA ALA A 187 30.35 -6.54 -18.15
C ALA A 187 30.93 -5.47 -17.22
N VAL A 188 30.16 -5.13 -16.18
CA VAL A 188 30.54 -4.21 -15.10
C VAL A 188 30.48 -4.97 -13.78
N GLN A 189 31.24 -4.52 -12.78
CA GLN A 189 31.17 -5.14 -11.45
C GLN A 189 29.80 -4.91 -10.80
N ASP A 190 29.32 -5.87 -10.02
CA ASP A 190 28.10 -5.69 -9.22
C ASP A 190 28.37 -4.68 -8.09
N ARG A 191 27.47 -3.72 -7.92
CA ARG A 191 27.56 -2.62 -6.95
C ARG A 191 26.24 -2.44 -6.24
N ARG A 192 26.26 -2.32 -4.91
CA ARG A 192 25.06 -2.10 -4.10
C ARG A 192 25.12 -0.75 -3.40
N PHE A 193 24.50 0.26 -4.02
CA PHE A 193 24.50 1.64 -3.53
C PHE A 193 25.91 2.15 -3.19
N GLU A 194 26.87 1.85 -4.06
CA GLU A 194 28.25 2.20 -3.84
C GLU A 194 28.44 3.69 -4.06
N ARG A 195 29.04 4.36 -3.07
CA ARG A 195 29.42 5.77 -3.17
C ARG A 195 30.83 5.88 -3.73
N LEU A 196 30.97 6.69 -4.77
CA LEU A 196 32.23 6.93 -5.48
C LEU A 196 32.49 8.43 -5.52
N PRO A 197 33.74 8.88 -5.81
CA PRO A 197 34.01 10.30 -6.01
C PRO A 197 33.07 10.89 -7.08
N GLY A 198 32.21 11.81 -6.68
CA GLY A 198 31.29 12.52 -7.57
C GLY A 198 29.95 11.84 -7.84
N GLY A 199 29.60 10.76 -7.12
CA GLY A 199 28.24 10.21 -7.20
C GLY A 199 28.00 8.86 -6.53
N LEU A 200 26.90 8.24 -6.94
CA LEU A 200 26.44 6.93 -6.49
C LEU A 200 26.25 6.01 -7.70
N ALA A 201 26.64 4.75 -7.58
CA ALA A 201 26.43 3.73 -8.59
C ALA A 201 25.78 2.45 -8.01
N VAL A 202 24.88 1.85 -8.80
CA VAL A 202 24.32 0.52 -8.58
C VAL A 202 24.47 -0.27 -9.86
N ALA A 203 24.93 -1.51 -9.74
CA ALA A 203 24.98 -2.48 -10.83
C ALA A 203 24.54 -3.83 -10.28
N ALA A 204 23.56 -4.46 -10.92
CA ALA A 204 23.12 -5.80 -10.57
C ALA A 204 22.79 -6.59 -11.82
N LYS A 205 23.56 -7.64 -12.10
CA LYS A 205 23.26 -8.55 -13.19
C LYS A 205 22.07 -9.45 -12.83
N ARG A 206 21.08 -9.50 -13.72
CA ARG A 206 19.91 -10.38 -13.59
C ARG A 206 20.24 -11.76 -14.15
N PRO A 207 20.11 -12.84 -13.35
CA PRO A 207 20.40 -14.19 -13.83
C PRO A 207 19.47 -14.64 -14.96
N ASP A 208 18.19 -14.24 -14.91
CA ASP A 208 17.13 -14.82 -15.75
C ASP A 208 17.21 -14.43 -17.23
N ASP A 209 17.55 -13.17 -17.52
CA ASP A 209 17.61 -12.61 -18.88
C ASP A 209 18.98 -12.04 -19.25
N GLY A 210 19.94 -12.10 -18.32
CA GLY A 210 21.31 -11.62 -18.53
C GLY A 210 21.45 -10.10 -18.63
N LEU A 211 20.36 -9.34 -18.40
CA LEU A 211 20.40 -7.87 -18.37
C LEU A 211 21.11 -7.38 -17.12
N THR A 212 21.91 -6.33 -17.25
CA THR A 212 22.52 -5.65 -16.10
C THR A 212 21.73 -4.38 -15.81
N ARG A 213 21.13 -4.34 -14.62
CA ARG A 213 20.49 -3.13 -14.08
C ARG A 213 21.58 -2.17 -13.62
N VAL A 214 21.74 -1.04 -14.30
CA VAL A 214 22.61 0.06 -13.86
C VAL A 214 21.76 1.21 -13.35
N MET A 215 22.18 1.83 -12.25
CA MET A 215 21.62 3.08 -11.77
C MET A 215 22.74 4.02 -11.34
N VAL A 216 22.64 5.30 -11.67
CA VAL A 216 23.66 6.30 -11.38
C VAL A 216 23.06 7.64 -11.01
N ALA A 217 23.59 8.25 -9.95
CA ALA A 217 23.33 9.62 -9.58
C ALA A 217 24.67 10.36 -9.54
N VAL A 218 24.69 11.58 -10.08
CA VAL A 218 25.88 12.43 -10.13
C VAL A 218 25.71 13.55 -9.11
N ASP A 219 26.70 13.76 -8.25
CA ASP A 219 26.64 14.79 -7.21
C ASP A 219 26.42 16.18 -7.82
N GLY A 220 25.48 16.94 -7.25
CA GLY A 220 25.13 18.29 -7.70
C GLY A 220 24.44 18.36 -9.07
N HIS A 221 24.09 17.23 -9.69
CA HIS A 221 23.34 17.24 -10.94
C HIS A 221 21.85 17.50 -10.67
N ALA A 222 21.30 18.53 -11.32
CA ALA A 222 19.89 18.87 -11.22
C ALA A 222 19.04 17.87 -12.01
N ALA A 223 17.85 17.54 -11.49
CA ALA A 223 16.89 16.70 -12.19
C ALA A 223 16.44 17.32 -13.52
N GLY A 224 16.48 16.54 -14.61
CA GLY A 224 15.90 16.95 -15.89
C GLY A 224 14.37 16.85 -15.89
N THR A 225 13.69 17.38 -16.92
CA THR A 225 12.22 17.21 -17.09
C THR A 225 11.87 16.12 -18.08
N GLU A 226 12.75 15.84 -19.04
CA GLU A 226 12.52 14.90 -20.13
C GLU A 226 12.88 13.45 -19.76
N PRO A 227 12.35 12.44 -20.45
CA PRO A 227 12.83 11.07 -20.36
C PRO A 227 14.33 10.98 -20.73
N PRO A 228 15.15 10.21 -19.98
CA PRO A 228 16.57 10.12 -20.27
C PRO A 228 16.85 9.26 -21.51
N THR A 229 17.91 9.61 -22.23
CA THR A 229 18.49 8.79 -23.29
C THR A 229 19.53 7.82 -22.72
N PHE A 230 19.91 6.80 -23.49
CA PHE A 230 21.01 5.92 -23.06
C PHE A 230 22.36 6.66 -23.02
N ALA A 231 22.54 7.69 -23.85
CA ALA A 231 23.73 8.54 -23.82
C ALA A 231 23.87 9.28 -22.48
N ASP A 232 22.75 9.78 -21.93
CA ASP A 232 22.76 10.43 -20.61
C ASP A 232 23.24 9.47 -19.52
N VAL A 233 22.73 8.23 -19.53
CA VAL A 233 23.17 7.17 -18.60
C VAL A 233 24.65 6.83 -18.79
N GLN A 234 25.12 6.69 -20.03
CA GLN A 234 26.53 6.42 -20.34
C GLN A 234 27.45 7.51 -19.81
N THR A 235 27.11 8.78 -20.06
CA THR A 235 27.89 9.94 -19.59
C THR A 235 27.93 10.00 -18.07
N ALA A 236 26.78 9.84 -17.41
CA ALA A 236 26.71 9.82 -15.95
C ALA A 236 27.49 8.64 -15.35
N TRP A 237 27.31 7.44 -15.91
CA TRP A 237 28.01 6.23 -15.46
C TRP A 237 29.53 6.40 -15.56
N ARG A 238 30.04 6.79 -16.73
CA ARG A 238 31.47 7.01 -16.95
C ARG A 238 32.04 8.07 -16.02
N ARG A 239 31.29 9.13 -15.72
CA ARG A 239 31.71 10.20 -14.80
C ARG A 239 31.89 9.69 -13.37
N VAL A 240 31.01 8.80 -12.91
CA VAL A 240 30.99 8.32 -11.51
C VAL A 240 31.88 7.09 -11.31
N THR A 241 31.86 6.15 -12.25
CA THR A 241 32.54 4.84 -12.10
C THR A 241 33.84 4.74 -12.88
N GLY A 242 34.05 5.59 -13.89
CA GLY A 242 35.13 5.47 -14.86
C GLY A 242 34.93 4.34 -15.89
N GLU A 243 33.88 3.54 -15.75
CA GLU A 243 33.59 2.39 -16.63
C GLU A 243 32.85 2.83 -17.91
N ASP A 244 33.08 2.13 -19.00
CA ASP A 244 32.41 2.37 -20.29
C ASP A 244 31.34 1.30 -20.54
N ILE A 245 30.08 1.73 -20.67
CA ILE A 245 28.93 0.86 -20.98
C ILE A 245 28.40 1.09 -22.40
N SER A 246 29.14 1.82 -23.25
CA SER A 246 28.73 2.20 -24.61
C SER A 246 28.53 1.02 -25.56
N GLY A 247 29.21 -0.10 -25.33
CA GLY A 247 29.01 -1.34 -26.11
C GLY A 247 27.70 -2.07 -25.82
N GLY A 248 26.92 -1.60 -24.83
CA GLY A 248 25.66 -2.21 -24.43
C GLY A 248 24.45 -1.79 -25.27
N THR A 249 23.35 -2.52 -25.12
CA THR A 249 22.03 -2.13 -25.66
C THR A 249 21.05 -1.91 -24.52
N ALA A 250 20.58 -0.67 -24.36
CA ALA A 250 19.53 -0.36 -23.39
C ALA A 250 18.19 -0.97 -23.82
N ARG A 251 17.57 -1.73 -22.92
CA ARG A 251 16.22 -2.29 -23.07
C ARG A 251 15.17 -1.49 -22.33
N TRP A 252 15.60 -0.69 -21.35
CA TRP A 252 14.75 0.14 -20.53
C TRP A 252 15.55 1.33 -20.00
N LEU A 253 14.90 2.48 -19.89
CA LEU A 253 15.48 3.73 -19.38
C LEU A 253 14.46 4.44 -18.49
N HIS A 254 14.93 5.05 -17.41
CA HIS A 254 14.10 5.88 -16.55
C HIS A 254 14.94 6.84 -15.71
N ALA A 255 14.36 7.98 -15.35
CA ALA A 255 14.92 8.92 -14.38
C ALA A 255 14.01 8.91 -13.14
N PHE A 256 14.52 8.37 -12.02
CA PHE A 256 13.83 8.43 -10.74
C PHE A 256 14.16 9.73 -10.05
N ARG A 257 13.16 10.59 -9.91
CA ARG A 257 13.31 11.95 -9.40
C ARG A 257 12.88 12.02 -7.94
N ASP A 258 13.55 12.86 -7.14
CA ASP A 258 13.32 13.01 -5.70
C ASP A 258 12.19 13.98 -5.32
N GLY A 259 11.40 14.42 -6.31
CA GLY A 259 10.20 15.21 -6.08
C GLY A 259 9.19 14.42 -5.26
N SER A 260 8.58 15.08 -4.28
CA SER A 260 7.62 14.45 -3.36
C SER A 260 6.39 15.32 -3.21
N ARG A 261 5.21 14.74 -3.38
CA ARG A 261 3.91 15.43 -3.29
C ARG A 261 2.88 14.56 -2.56
N LEU A 262 2.01 15.17 -1.77
CA LEU A 262 0.94 14.47 -1.03
C LEU A 262 -0.37 15.22 -1.22
N ALA A 263 -1.44 14.51 -1.54
CA ALA A 263 -2.77 15.10 -1.69
C ALA A 263 -3.23 15.70 -0.36
N GLU A 264 -3.79 16.91 -0.39
CA GLU A 264 -4.24 17.59 0.84
C GLU A 264 -5.33 16.83 1.58
N ARG A 265 -6.14 16.08 0.80
CA ARG A 265 -7.22 15.21 1.24
C ARG A 265 -7.26 14.00 0.32
N TYR A 266 -7.52 12.82 0.86
CA TYR A 266 -7.72 11.59 0.09
C TYR A 266 -9.20 11.40 -0.28
N ARG A 267 -10.11 12.20 0.29
CA ARG A 267 -11.55 12.19 0.02
C ARG A 267 -12.07 13.63 -0.15
N ALA A 268 -12.90 13.81 -1.18
CA ALA A 268 -13.74 14.97 -1.41
C ALA A 268 -15.16 14.49 -1.75
N GLY A 269 -16.01 14.34 -0.73
CA GLY A 269 -17.36 13.80 -0.89
C GLY A 269 -17.35 12.38 -1.47
N ARG A 270 -17.78 12.26 -2.73
CA ARG A 270 -17.88 11.00 -3.50
C ARG A 270 -16.62 10.66 -4.31
N VAL A 271 -15.65 11.56 -4.36
CA VAL A 271 -14.37 11.35 -5.06
C VAL A 271 -13.27 11.03 -4.05
N LEU A 272 -12.54 9.94 -4.28
CA LEU A 272 -11.42 9.50 -3.44
C LEU A 272 -10.16 9.26 -4.28
N LEU A 273 -9.00 9.21 -3.63
CA LEU A 273 -7.70 8.99 -4.28
C LEU A 273 -6.91 7.92 -3.53
N ALA A 274 -6.24 7.02 -4.25
CA ALA A 274 -5.36 6.00 -3.69
C ALA A 274 -4.08 5.83 -4.52
N GLY A 275 -2.98 5.43 -3.87
CA GLY A 275 -1.69 5.22 -4.55
C GLY A 275 -1.08 6.52 -5.08
N ASP A 276 -0.41 6.46 -6.23
CA ASP A 276 0.34 7.59 -6.78
C ASP A 276 -0.53 8.82 -7.12
N ALA A 277 -1.86 8.62 -7.26
CA ALA A 277 -2.81 9.72 -7.37
C ALA A 277 -2.90 10.55 -6.07
N ALA A 278 -2.66 9.92 -4.91
CA ALA A 278 -2.68 10.52 -3.59
C ALA A 278 -1.28 10.88 -3.06
N HIS A 279 -0.22 10.19 -3.47
CA HIS A 279 1.15 10.45 -3.02
C HIS A 279 2.20 10.12 -4.07
N ARG A 280 3.02 11.11 -4.43
CA ARG A 280 4.17 10.95 -5.32
C ARG A 280 5.45 11.00 -4.50
N GLN A 281 6.37 10.07 -4.73
CA GLN A 281 7.64 10.02 -4.02
C GLN A 281 8.69 9.19 -4.78
N LEU A 282 9.98 9.43 -4.50
CA LEU A 282 11.06 8.58 -4.99
C LEU A 282 10.80 7.11 -4.56
N PRO A 283 11.03 6.09 -5.41
CA PRO A 283 10.84 4.69 -5.03
C PRO A 283 11.97 4.16 -4.12
N ALA A 284 12.51 4.99 -3.23
CA ALA A 284 13.50 4.62 -2.23
C ALA A 284 12.93 3.54 -1.29
N GLY A 285 13.72 2.50 -1.06
CA GLY A 285 13.32 1.39 -0.19
C GLY A 285 12.10 0.60 -0.69
N GLY A 286 11.61 0.82 -1.92
CA GLY A 286 10.45 0.10 -2.47
C GLY A 286 9.11 0.43 -1.80
N GLN A 287 8.97 1.56 -1.13
CA GLN A 287 7.78 1.85 -0.29
C GLN A 287 6.53 2.31 -1.07
N ALA A 288 6.69 2.95 -2.23
CA ALA A 288 5.58 3.61 -2.95
C ALA A 288 4.43 2.66 -3.30
N ILE A 289 4.73 1.56 -3.99
CA ILE A 289 3.71 0.56 -4.35
C ILE A 289 3.05 -0.08 -3.13
N ASN A 290 3.83 -0.34 -2.06
CA ASN A 290 3.30 -0.92 -0.82
C ASN A 290 2.35 0.04 -0.11
N LEU A 291 2.67 1.34 -0.09
CA LEU A 291 1.81 2.37 0.48
C LEU A 291 0.47 2.41 -0.27
N GLY A 292 0.50 2.41 -1.61
CA GLY A 292 -0.71 2.40 -2.43
C GLY A 292 -1.55 1.12 -2.28
N LEU A 293 -0.94 -0.06 -2.27
CA LEU A 293 -1.67 -1.33 -2.04
C LEU A 293 -2.33 -1.36 -0.65
N GLN A 294 -1.68 -0.78 0.36
CA GLN A 294 -2.27 -0.64 1.70
C GLN A 294 -3.38 0.42 1.75
N ASP A 295 -3.35 1.45 0.90
CA ASP A 295 -4.48 2.37 0.76
C ASP A 295 -5.70 1.65 0.18
N ALA A 296 -5.51 0.84 -0.86
CA ALA A 296 -6.58 0.03 -1.46
C ALA A 296 -7.16 -0.97 -0.44
N ALA A 297 -6.31 -1.64 0.34
CA ALA A 297 -6.74 -2.54 1.41
C ALA A 297 -7.57 -1.83 2.50
N ASN A 298 -7.19 -0.59 2.86
CA ASN A 298 -7.92 0.18 3.86
C ASN A 298 -9.26 0.72 3.32
N LEU A 299 -9.26 1.20 2.07
CA LEU A 299 -10.43 1.82 1.44
C LEU A 299 -11.48 0.79 1.02
N GLY A 300 -11.06 -0.33 0.44
CA GLY A 300 -11.94 -1.24 -0.29
C GLY A 300 -13.12 -1.73 0.53
N TRP A 301 -12.89 -2.21 1.75
CA TRP A 301 -13.96 -2.69 2.62
C TRP A 301 -14.90 -1.57 3.12
N LYS A 302 -14.35 -0.38 3.39
CA LYS A 302 -15.10 0.79 3.85
C LYS A 302 -16.04 1.29 2.75
N LEU A 303 -15.48 1.47 1.56
CA LEU A 303 -16.23 1.95 0.41
C LEU A 303 -17.23 0.90 -0.09
N ALA A 304 -16.90 -0.39 -0.03
CA ALA A 304 -17.87 -1.44 -0.31
C ALA A 304 -19.07 -1.37 0.65
N ALA A 305 -18.81 -1.23 1.96
CA ALA A 305 -19.87 -1.07 2.96
C ALA A 305 -20.74 0.16 2.71
N VAL A 306 -20.16 1.28 2.27
CA VAL A 306 -20.92 2.49 1.87
C VAL A 306 -21.75 2.20 0.62
N ALA A 307 -21.15 1.61 -0.41
CA ALA A 307 -21.80 1.32 -1.69
C ALA A 307 -23.03 0.42 -1.52
N ILE A 308 -22.97 -0.56 -0.62
CA ILE A 308 -24.09 -1.47 -0.32
C ILE A 308 -25.03 -0.99 0.79
N GLY A 309 -24.85 0.25 1.29
CA GLY A 309 -25.73 0.87 2.28
C GLY A 309 -25.65 0.27 3.69
N ARG A 310 -24.50 -0.31 4.06
CA ARG A 310 -24.27 -0.95 5.38
C ARG A 310 -23.25 -0.23 6.26
N ALA A 311 -22.56 0.78 5.74
CA ALA A 311 -21.57 1.51 6.51
C ALA A 311 -22.20 2.36 7.62
N PRO A 312 -21.64 2.40 8.83
CA PRO A 312 -21.94 3.44 9.79
C PRO A 312 -21.50 4.82 9.28
N HIS A 313 -22.17 5.86 9.78
CA HIS A 313 -21.80 7.25 9.49
C HIS A 313 -20.34 7.52 9.89
N GLY A 314 -19.61 8.25 9.05
CA GLY A 314 -18.20 8.60 9.28
C GLY A 314 -17.20 7.49 8.97
N LEU A 315 -17.62 6.25 8.69
CA LEU A 315 -16.68 5.16 8.40
C LEU A 315 -15.74 5.51 7.24
N LEU A 316 -16.26 6.08 6.16
CA LEU A 316 -15.46 6.43 4.99
C LEU A 316 -14.54 7.62 5.23
N ASP A 317 -14.86 8.52 6.17
CA ASP A 317 -13.98 9.64 6.54
C ASP A 317 -12.68 9.15 7.20
N THR A 318 -12.75 8.04 7.94
CA THR A 318 -11.56 7.42 8.54
C THR A 318 -10.52 7.01 7.51
N TYR A 319 -10.88 6.85 6.22
CA TYR A 319 -9.89 6.57 5.16
C TYR A 319 -8.88 7.71 5.02
N ASP A 320 -9.36 8.96 4.94
CA ASP A 320 -8.46 10.13 4.84
C ASP A 320 -7.63 10.26 6.12
N GLU A 321 -8.28 10.20 7.27
CA GLU A 321 -7.63 10.36 8.58
C GLU A 321 -6.51 9.33 8.78
N GLU A 322 -6.80 8.05 8.54
CA GLU A 322 -5.84 6.97 8.73
C GLU A 322 -4.71 7.03 7.71
N ARG A 323 -5.06 7.10 6.42
CA ARG A 323 -4.10 6.87 5.33
C ARG A 323 -3.28 8.09 4.98
N ARG A 324 -3.84 9.31 5.10
CA ARG A 324 -3.05 10.54 4.85
C ARG A 324 -1.98 10.76 5.92
N SER A 325 -2.24 10.38 7.17
CA SER A 325 -1.23 10.43 8.23
C SER A 325 -0.08 9.44 7.98
N VAL A 326 -0.41 8.21 7.56
CA VAL A 326 0.61 7.22 7.14
C VAL A 326 1.39 7.73 5.93
N GLY A 327 0.70 8.25 4.91
CA GLY A 327 1.31 8.83 3.72
C GLY A 327 2.30 9.95 4.07
N ARG A 328 1.93 10.86 4.99
CA ARG A 328 2.82 11.92 5.48
C ARG A 328 4.06 11.39 6.19
N ARG A 329 3.93 10.32 6.99
CA ARG A 329 5.09 9.69 7.65
C ARG A 329 6.01 9.01 6.64
N VAL A 330 5.45 8.23 5.73
CA VAL A 330 6.22 7.53 4.70
C VAL A 330 6.94 8.54 3.80
N GLN A 331 6.27 9.61 3.37
CA GLN A 331 6.89 10.67 2.59
C GLN A 331 8.09 11.30 3.30
N ARG A 332 7.98 11.64 4.59
CA ARG A 332 9.12 12.15 5.37
C ARG A 332 10.28 11.16 5.42
N GLY A 333 9.97 9.87 5.58
CA GLY A 333 10.98 8.80 5.55
C GLY A 333 11.64 8.67 4.19
N VAL A 334 10.88 8.77 3.11
CA VAL A 334 11.39 8.71 1.74
C VAL A 334 12.21 9.95 1.39
N ASP A 335 11.79 11.15 1.80
CA ASP A 335 12.58 12.39 1.65
C ASP A 335 13.93 12.27 2.35
N ALA A 336 13.95 11.75 3.59
CA ALA A 336 15.19 11.50 4.32
C ALA A 336 16.09 10.48 3.59
N GLN A 337 15.50 9.39 3.07
CA GLN A 337 16.26 8.42 2.29
C GLN A 337 16.78 8.99 0.98
N ALA A 338 15.99 9.82 0.28
CA ALA A 338 16.40 10.48 -0.95
C ALA A 338 17.58 11.42 -0.69
N ALA A 339 17.52 12.23 0.37
CA ALA A 339 18.64 13.07 0.79
C ALA A 339 19.89 12.25 1.06
N LEU A 340 19.80 11.19 1.87
CA LEU A 340 20.95 10.32 2.16
C LEU A 340 21.50 9.61 0.92
N LEU A 341 20.64 9.26 -0.04
CA LEU A 341 20.98 8.49 -1.22
C LEU A 341 21.59 9.36 -2.33
N LEU A 342 21.05 10.56 -2.56
CA LEU A 342 21.38 11.43 -3.68
C LEU A 342 22.21 12.66 -3.28
N GLY A 343 22.30 12.99 -1.98
CA GLY A 343 23.17 14.07 -1.51
C GLY A 343 24.64 13.68 -1.56
N GLY A 344 25.53 14.64 -1.72
CA GLY A 344 26.95 14.43 -1.99
C GLY A 344 27.77 14.05 -0.75
N ALA A 345 29.08 14.29 -0.83
CA ALA A 345 30.04 13.99 0.25
C ALA A 345 29.74 14.75 1.55
N GLU A 346 29.03 15.89 1.46
CA GLU A 346 28.60 16.69 2.61
C GLU A 346 27.68 15.92 3.57
N LEU A 347 26.99 14.87 3.10
CA LEU A 347 26.14 14.01 3.92
C LEU A 347 26.85 12.77 4.47
N ASP A 348 28.10 12.49 4.10
CA ASP A 348 28.82 11.30 4.56
C ASP A 348 28.97 11.22 6.09
N PRO A 349 29.28 12.31 6.83
CA PRO A 349 29.32 12.26 8.29
C PRO A 349 27.97 11.88 8.91
N LEU A 350 26.87 12.43 8.38
CA LEU A 350 25.52 12.11 8.87
C LEU A 350 25.17 10.64 8.57
N ARG A 351 25.53 10.13 7.39
CA ARG A 351 25.35 8.73 7.01
C ARG A 351 26.13 7.80 7.92
N ALA A 352 27.37 8.14 8.27
CA ALA A 352 28.20 7.34 9.19
C ALA A 352 27.55 7.23 10.57
N VAL A 353 27.12 8.36 11.15
CA VAL A 353 26.41 8.37 12.43
C VAL A 353 25.11 7.55 12.35
N LEU A 354 24.34 7.70 11.27
CA LEU A 354 23.10 6.93 11.11
C LEU A 354 23.38 5.42 10.97
N ALA A 355 24.46 5.02 10.29
CA ALA A 355 24.86 3.63 10.18
C ALA A 355 25.23 3.02 11.55
N GLU A 356 25.92 3.77 12.41
CA GLU A 356 26.17 3.36 13.81
C GLU A 356 24.85 3.23 14.59
N LEU A 357 23.95 4.21 14.46
CA LEU A 357 22.67 4.21 15.16
C LEU A 357 21.76 3.04 14.74
N ILE A 358 21.78 2.66 13.46
CA ILE A 358 21.07 1.48 12.94
C ILE A 358 21.57 0.18 13.61
N GLY A 359 22.76 0.17 14.20
CA GLY A 359 23.24 -0.95 15.01
C GLY A 359 22.40 -1.22 16.27
N TYR A 360 21.71 -0.21 16.81
CA TYR A 360 20.86 -0.37 17.99
C TYR A 360 19.51 -0.99 17.61
N PRO A 361 19.05 -2.06 18.31
CA PRO A 361 17.80 -2.75 17.99
C PRO A 361 16.58 -1.83 17.86
N GLN A 362 16.42 -0.88 18.77
CA GLN A 362 15.27 0.02 18.79
C GLN A 362 15.21 0.91 17.54
N VAL A 363 16.36 1.44 17.10
CA VAL A 363 16.46 2.28 15.90
C VAL A 363 16.23 1.44 14.65
N ARG A 364 16.92 0.30 14.55
CA ARG A 364 16.76 -0.67 13.46
C ARG A 364 15.30 -1.08 13.29
N ASP A 365 14.64 -1.48 14.37
CA ASP A 365 13.28 -2.01 14.35
C ASP A 365 12.28 -0.91 14.00
N GLN A 366 12.51 0.33 14.44
CA GLN A 366 11.71 1.48 14.03
C GLN A 366 11.83 1.77 12.53
N LEU A 367 13.05 1.78 11.98
CA LEU A 367 13.26 2.02 10.54
C LEU A 367 12.76 0.85 9.69
N ALA A 368 12.99 -0.39 10.14
CA ALA A 368 12.45 -1.58 9.48
C ALA A 368 10.93 -1.58 9.48
N GLY A 369 10.29 -1.16 10.58
CA GLY A 369 8.85 -1.02 10.69
C GLY A 369 8.30 -0.02 9.68
N LEU A 370 8.92 1.16 9.59
CA LEU A 370 8.59 2.20 8.62
C LEU A 370 8.73 1.72 7.17
N VAL A 371 9.84 1.06 6.82
CA VAL A 371 10.07 0.57 5.45
C VAL A 371 9.10 -0.54 5.09
N THR A 372 8.84 -1.46 6.01
CA THR A 372 8.00 -2.64 5.74
C THR A 372 6.50 -2.41 5.91
N GLY A 373 6.10 -1.29 6.54
CA GLY A 373 4.73 -0.97 6.92
C GLY A 373 4.21 -1.77 8.11
N LEU A 374 5.07 -2.51 8.82
CA LEU A 374 4.67 -3.35 9.95
C LEU A 374 4.41 -2.54 11.24
N ASP A 375 4.84 -1.27 11.31
CA ASP A 375 4.62 -0.35 12.43
C ASP A 375 3.36 0.52 12.28
N VAL A 376 2.57 0.32 11.21
CA VAL A 376 1.36 1.09 10.95
C VAL A 376 0.30 0.81 12.02
N ARG A 377 -0.19 1.89 12.65
CA ARG A 377 -1.24 1.88 13.68
C ARG A 377 -2.24 3.00 13.46
N TYR A 378 -3.52 2.73 13.75
CA TYR A 378 -4.64 3.67 13.60
C TYR A 378 -5.29 4.06 14.94
N GLY A 379 -6.18 5.05 14.90
CA GLY A 379 -6.99 5.46 16.05
C GLY A 379 -6.16 6.08 17.19
N PRO A 380 -6.37 5.68 18.45
CA PRO A 380 -5.82 6.37 19.62
C PRO A 380 -4.28 6.39 19.69
N PHE A 381 -3.63 5.44 19.03
CA PHE A 381 -2.16 5.34 18.95
C PHE A 381 -1.61 5.80 17.60
N GLN A 382 -2.44 6.44 16.77
CA GLN A 382 -1.97 7.01 15.51
C GLN A 382 -0.91 8.08 15.78
N GLY A 383 0.23 7.97 15.10
CA GLY A 383 1.37 8.85 15.38
C GLY A 383 2.32 8.32 16.46
N VAL A 384 1.95 7.26 17.19
CA VAL A 384 2.87 6.50 18.04
C VAL A 384 3.48 5.40 17.18
N TRP A 385 4.81 5.37 17.10
CA TRP A 385 5.50 4.50 16.18
C TRP A 385 6.58 3.70 16.87
N GLY A 386 6.74 2.45 16.44
CA GLY A 386 7.66 1.50 17.02
C GLY A 386 7.13 0.08 16.88
N ALA A 387 8.05 -0.88 16.90
CA ALA A 387 7.72 -2.30 16.86
C ALA A 387 7.02 -2.77 18.15
N VAL A 388 7.34 -2.14 19.27
CA VAL A 388 6.80 -2.47 20.60
C VAL A 388 5.54 -1.64 20.84
N PRO A 389 4.43 -2.27 21.28
CA PRO A 389 3.26 -1.52 21.73
C PRO A 389 3.63 -0.53 22.85
N PRO A 390 2.96 0.63 22.95
CA PRO A 390 3.07 1.44 24.17
C PRO A 390 2.69 0.59 25.39
N GLN A 391 3.27 0.92 26.56
CA GLN A 391 2.90 0.27 27.83
C GLN A 391 1.41 0.47 28.12
N GLU A 392 0.84 -0.38 28.97
CA GLU A 392 -0.55 -0.28 29.41
C GLU A 392 -0.89 1.16 29.80
N THR A 393 -1.96 1.69 29.21
CA THR A 393 -2.48 3.01 29.54
C THR A 393 -3.53 2.84 30.63
N ASP A 394 -3.33 3.45 31.80
CA ASP A 394 -4.32 3.45 32.87
C ASP A 394 -5.68 3.98 32.35
N GLY A 395 -6.67 3.10 32.27
CA GLY A 395 -8.04 3.40 31.81
C GLY A 395 -8.19 3.72 30.31
N GLY A 396 -7.15 3.54 29.50
CA GLY A 396 -7.15 3.78 28.05
C GLY A 396 -7.40 2.52 27.20
N PRO A 397 -7.54 2.68 25.86
CA PRO A 397 -7.72 1.55 24.95
C PRO A 397 -6.50 0.62 24.98
N HIS A 398 -6.73 -0.69 24.85
CA HIS A 398 -5.64 -1.68 24.87
C HIS A 398 -4.55 -1.37 23.81
N PRO A 399 -3.24 -1.54 24.10
CA PRO A 399 -2.14 -1.18 23.19
C PRO A 399 -2.13 -1.85 21.81
N LEU A 400 -2.92 -2.91 21.62
CA LEU A 400 -3.11 -3.55 20.32
C LEU A 400 -4.09 -2.79 19.41
N VAL A 401 -4.97 -1.96 19.96
CA VAL A 401 -5.98 -1.23 19.17
C VAL A 401 -5.29 -0.39 18.10
N GLY A 402 -5.79 -0.52 16.87
CA GLY A 402 -5.27 0.14 15.69
C GLY A 402 -4.07 -0.55 15.03
N ALA A 403 -3.42 -1.52 15.67
CA ALA A 403 -2.31 -2.27 15.10
C ALA A 403 -2.80 -3.52 14.35
N ARG A 404 -1.93 -4.10 13.51
CA ARG A 404 -2.08 -5.51 13.09
C ARG A 404 -1.79 -6.45 14.26
N ILE A 405 -2.32 -7.67 14.21
CA ILE A 405 -1.91 -8.72 15.14
C ILE A 405 -0.64 -9.42 14.56
N PRO A 406 0.51 -9.38 15.26
CA PRO A 406 1.68 -10.15 14.87
C PRO A 406 1.44 -11.67 15.09
N PRO A 407 2.16 -12.55 14.39
CA PRO A 407 2.10 -14.00 14.67
C PRO A 407 2.52 -14.29 16.12
N GLY A 408 2.03 -15.39 16.68
CA GLY A 408 2.29 -15.78 18.07
C GLY A 408 2.42 -17.30 18.24
N ASP A 409 2.78 -17.73 19.45
CA ASP A 409 2.99 -19.15 19.75
C ASP A 409 1.69 -19.95 19.56
N GLY A 410 1.75 -20.97 18.71
CA GLY A 410 0.61 -21.82 18.37
C GLY A 410 -0.43 -21.18 17.46
N TRP A 411 -0.11 -20.02 16.86
CA TRP A 411 -1.02 -19.26 16.01
C TRP A 411 -0.32 -18.69 14.77
N ASP A 412 -0.75 -19.14 13.59
CA ASP A 412 -0.27 -18.67 12.28
C ASP A 412 -0.89 -17.32 11.84
N GLY A 413 -1.75 -16.73 12.67
CA GLY A 413 -2.40 -15.44 12.48
C GLY A 413 -3.86 -15.53 12.04
N THR A 414 -4.42 -14.40 11.61
CA THR A 414 -5.84 -14.30 11.21
C THR A 414 -6.08 -14.36 9.72
N ALA A 415 -5.05 -14.74 8.96
CA ALA A 415 -5.09 -14.61 7.52
C ALA A 415 -6.23 -15.42 6.89
N ALA A 416 -6.41 -16.68 7.29
CA ALA A 416 -7.50 -17.51 6.79
C ALA A 416 -8.89 -16.94 7.14
N ALA A 417 -9.06 -16.42 8.36
CA ALA A 417 -10.31 -15.82 8.82
C ALA A 417 -10.69 -14.54 8.06
N LEU A 418 -9.68 -13.78 7.58
CA LEU A 418 -9.87 -12.52 6.86
C LEU A 418 -10.06 -12.68 5.35
N ARG A 419 -10.04 -13.91 4.80
CA ARG A 419 -10.20 -14.16 3.35
C ARG A 419 -11.51 -13.66 2.78
N SER A 420 -12.58 -13.64 3.59
CA SER A 420 -13.89 -13.17 3.14
C SER A 420 -14.05 -11.64 3.21
N ALA A 421 -13.01 -10.90 3.61
CA ALA A 421 -13.06 -9.45 3.88
C ALA A 421 -14.22 -9.03 4.81
N ARG A 422 -14.58 -9.89 5.76
CA ARG A 422 -15.48 -9.58 6.86
C ARG A 422 -14.68 -9.25 8.12
N GLY A 423 -15.34 -8.58 9.07
CA GLY A 423 -14.77 -8.43 10.40
C GLY A 423 -14.59 -9.79 11.08
N VAL A 424 -13.67 -9.90 12.02
CA VAL A 424 -13.46 -11.14 12.77
C VAL A 424 -13.44 -10.82 14.26
N LEU A 425 -14.35 -11.42 15.03
CA LEU A 425 -14.25 -11.47 16.49
C LEU A 425 -13.54 -12.77 16.87
N LEU A 426 -12.27 -12.65 17.24
CA LEU A 426 -11.49 -13.72 17.80
C LEU A 426 -11.92 -13.96 19.24
N VAL A 427 -12.42 -15.16 19.53
CA VAL A 427 -12.83 -15.57 20.86
C VAL A 427 -11.69 -16.36 21.49
N LEU A 428 -10.98 -15.70 22.40
CA LEU A 428 -9.74 -16.17 23.03
C LEU A 428 -9.94 -16.70 24.44
N THR A 429 -11.16 -16.68 24.98
CA THR A 429 -11.47 -17.18 26.31
C THR A 429 -11.80 -18.68 26.32
N ALA A 430 -11.29 -19.39 27.34
CA ALA A 430 -11.68 -20.76 27.65
C ALA A 430 -12.97 -20.84 28.47
N VAL A 431 -13.39 -19.72 29.08
CA VAL A 431 -14.53 -19.66 30.00
C VAL A 431 -15.85 -19.79 29.21
N PRO A 432 -16.66 -20.83 29.44
CA PRO A 432 -17.87 -21.06 28.64
C PRO A 432 -18.89 -19.92 28.69
N GLU A 433 -19.04 -19.26 29.84
CA GLU A 433 -19.96 -18.14 30.05
C GLU A 433 -19.54 -16.91 29.23
N HIS A 434 -18.26 -16.54 29.28
CA HIS A 434 -17.71 -15.42 28.49
C HIS A 434 -17.82 -15.71 26.99
N ARG A 435 -17.53 -16.96 26.57
CA ARG A 435 -17.70 -17.39 25.19
C ARG A 435 -19.16 -17.28 24.71
N ALA A 436 -20.12 -17.64 25.56
CA ALA A 436 -21.54 -17.49 25.25
C ALA A 436 -21.95 -16.02 25.14
N ALA A 437 -21.48 -15.17 26.06
CA ALA A 437 -21.75 -13.73 26.05
C ALA A 437 -21.19 -13.05 24.80
N LEU A 438 -19.96 -13.37 24.40
CA LEU A 438 -19.35 -12.85 23.15
C LEU A 438 -20.11 -13.31 21.91
N ARG A 439 -20.62 -14.56 21.90
CA ARG A 439 -21.44 -15.08 20.82
C ARG A 439 -22.75 -14.32 20.69
N ASP A 440 -23.45 -14.10 21.80
CA ASP A 440 -24.69 -13.33 21.84
C ASP A 440 -24.47 -11.88 21.40
N ALA A 441 -23.43 -11.24 21.93
CA ALA A 441 -23.05 -9.88 21.61
C ALA A 441 -22.81 -9.65 20.11
N ALA A 442 -22.23 -10.62 19.41
CA ALA A 442 -21.92 -10.52 17.97
C ALA A 442 -23.03 -11.07 17.05
N ALA A 443 -24.06 -11.74 17.57
CA ALA A 443 -25.09 -12.40 16.77
C ALA A 443 -25.81 -11.44 15.78
N GLY A 444 -26.04 -10.19 16.20
CA GLY A 444 -26.65 -9.15 15.35
C GLY A 444 -25.80 -8.67 14.15
N TRP A 445 -24.53 -9.08 14.11
CA TRP A 445 -23.59 -8.78 13.02
C TRP A 445 -23.26 -9.99 12.16
N ALA A 446 -24.02 -11.09 12.27
CA ALA A 446 -23.91 -12.23 11.37
C ALA A 446 -23.90 -11.78 9.90
N GLY A 447 -22.96 -12.30 9.11
CA GLY A 447 -22.72 -11.89 7.72
C GLY A 447 -21.87 -10.63 7.52
N ARG A 448 -21.56 -9.88 8.59
CA ARG A 448 -20.58 -8.76 8.60
C ARG A 448 -19.35 -9.07 9.45
N VAL A 449 -19.53 -9.82 10.53
CA VAL A 449 -18.47 -10.25 11.45
C VAL A 449 -18.54 -11.75 11.65
N ASP A 450 -17.40 -12.43 11.49
CA ASP A 450 -17.22 -13.84 11.80
C ASP A 450 -16.75 -14.03 13.23
N LEU A 451 -17.22 -15.09 13.88
CA LEU A 451 -16.68 -15.53 15.15
C LEU A 451 -15.72 -16.67 14.90
N VAL A 452 -14.49 -16.50 15.37
CA VAL A 452 -13.43 -17.49 15.20
C VAL A 452 -12.83 -17.78 16.57
N ALA A 453 -12.83 -19.04 16.96
CA ALA A 453 -12.11 -19.51 18.13
C ALA A 453 -10.90 -20.32 17.63
N PRO A 454 -9.66 -19.97 18.00
CA PRO A 454 -8.49 -20.75 17.61
C PRO A 454 -8.50 -22.11 18.34
N ASP A 455 -7.95 -23.13 17.69
CA ASP A 455 -7.86 -24.49 18.27
C ASP A 455 -6.96 -24.55 19.52
N ARG A 456 -6.01 -23.61 19.61
CA ARG A 456 -5.13 -23.43 20.77
C ARG A 456 -5.19 -21.98 21.23
N HIS A 457 -5.15 -21.77 22.54
CA HIS A 457 -5.04 -20.43 23.09
C HIS A 457 -3.71 -19.80 22.63
N PRO A 458 -3.75 -18.70 21.87
CA PRO A 458 -2.55 -18.05 21.41
C PRO A 458 -1.79 -17.43 22.58
N GLY A 459 -0.48 -17.69 22.63
CA GLY A 459 0.43 -16.94 23.49
C GLY A 459 0.78 -15.57 22.91
N GLY A 460 1.73 -14.88 23.54
CA GLY A 460 2.30 -13.65 23.00
C GLY A 460 1.35 -12.44 23.09
N PRO A 461 1.23 -11.59 22.05
CA PRO A 461 0.63 -10.26 22.17
C PRO A 461 -0.85 -10.21 22.54
N VAL A 462 -1.58 -11.32 22.40
CA VAL A 462 -2.99 -11.44 22.79
C VAL A 462 -3.18 -12.25 24.08
N ALA A 463 -2.10 -12.63 24.75
CA ALA A 463 -2.18 -13.37 26.00
C ALA A 463 -2.93 -12.55 27.06
N GLY A 464 -3.83 -13.22 27.80
CA GLY A 464 -4.65 -12.58 28.83
C GLY A 464 -5.92 -11.88 28.32
N LEU A 465 -6.12 -11.81 27.00
CA LEU A 465 -7.36 -11.28 26.41
C LEU A 465 -8.42 -12.37 26.28
N ASP A 466 -9.68 -11.99 26.48
CA ASP A 466 -10.82 -12.88 26.24
C ASP A 466 -11.32 -12.77 24.79
N ALA A 467 -11.14 -11.62 24.14
CA ALA A 467 -11.47 -11.45 22.73
C ALA A 467 -10.73 -10.29 22.05
N VAL A 468 -10.62 -10.39 20.72
CA VAL A 468 -10.09 -9.34 19.85
C VAL A 468 -10.98 -9.17 18.63
N LEU A 469 -11.44 -7.96 18.37
CA LEU A 469 -12.20 -7.60 17.17
C LEU A 469 -11.26 -7.04 16.11
N LEU A 470 -11.28 -7.66 14.93
CA LEU A 470 -10.53 -7.28 13.75
C LEU A 470 -11.42 -6.66 12.69
N ARG A 471 -10.89 -5.64 12.05
CA ARG A 471 -11.41 -5.09 10.79
C ARG A 471 -11.07 -6.01 9.62
N PRO A 472 -11.79 -5.89 8.49
CA PRO A 472 -11.48 -6.61 7.25
C PRO A 472 -10.05 -6.44 6.72
N ASP A 473 -9.40 -5.31 7.03
CA ASP A 473 -8.01 -5.01 6.66
C ASP A 473 -6.96 -5.57 7.67
N GLY A 474 -7.42 -6.33 8.66
CA GLY A 474 -6.59 -7.01 9.65
C GLY A 474 -6.07 -6.15 10.80
N HIS A 475 -6.54 -4.91 10.95
CA HIS A 475 -6.24 -4.08 12.12
C HIS A 475 -7.23 -4.32 13.25
N VAL A 476 -6.73 -4.26 14.49
CA VAL A 476 -7.53 -4.43 15.70
C VAL A 476 -8.43 -3.21 15.89
N ALA A 477 -9.73 -3.43 15.84
CA ALA A 477 -10.74 -2.43 16.19
C ALA A 477 -10.95 -2.34 17.71
N TRP A 478 -10.79 -3.45 18.42
CA TRP A 478 -11.01 -3.56 19.85
C TRP A 478 -10.33 -4.82 20.42
N ALA A 479 -9.89 -4.76 21.67
CA ALA A 479 -9.38 -5.88 22.43
C ALA A 479 -9.90 -5.76 23.87
N GLY A 480 -10.39 -6.85 24.43
CA GLY A 480 -10.99 -6.86 25.77
C GLY A 480 -10.65 -8.12 26.56
N ALA A 481 -10.72 -7.98 27.88
CA ALA A 481 -10.48 -9.05 28.84
C ALA A 481 -11.64 -9.14 29.84
N GLY A 482 -11.86 -10.32 30.42
CA GLY A 482 -12.97 -10.53 31.35
C GLY A 482 -14.34 -10.31 30.69
N SER A 483 -15.16 -9.45 31.29
CA SER A 483 -16.55 -9.19 30.88
C SER A 483 -16.73 -7.96 29.97
N ASP A 484 -15.66 -7.45 29.36
CA ASP A 484 -15.73 -6.29 28.47
C ASP A 484 -16.68 -6.54 27.27
N ASP A 485 -17.51 -5.55 26.94
CA ASP A 485 -18.55 -5.65 25.91
C ASP A 485 -18.05 -5.15 24.53
N PRO A 486 -18.03 -6.00 23.47
CA PRO A 486 -17.60 -5.59 22.14
C PRO A 486 -18.67 -4.80 21.35
N ARG A 487 -19.93 -4.75 21.79
CA ARG A 487 -21.06 -4.13 21.04
C ARG A 487 -20.87 -2.66 20.66
N PRO A 488 -20.24 -1.78 21.48
CA PRO A 488 -19.96 -0.41 21.07
C PRO A 488 -19.05 -0.36 19.84
N MET A 489 -18.00 -1.19 19.80
CA MET A 489 -17.04 -1.22 18.69
C MET A 489 -17.59 -1.96 17.47
N LEU A 490 -18.42 -2.98 17.66
CA LEU A 490 -19.19 -3.59 16.58
C LEU A 490 -20.10 -2.57 15.89
N ARG A 491 -20.82 -1.74 16.65
CA ARG A 491 -21.65 -0.64 16.11
C ARG A 491 -20.82 0.41 15.38
N HIS A 492 -19.71 0.83 15.97
CA HIS A 492 -18.86 1.86 15.41
C HIS A 492 -18.27 1.47 14.05
N TRP A 493 -17.78 0.23 13.91
CA TRP A 493 -17.10 -0.21 12.69
C TRP A 493 -18.01 -0.91 11.67
N PHE A 494 -19.08 -1.58 12.12
CA PHE A 494 -19.92 -2.44 11.26
C PHE A 494 -21.39 -2.01 11.20
N GLY A 495 -21.74 -0.87 11.80
CA GLY A 495 -23.10 -0.31 11.81
C GLY A 495 -24.02 -0.98 12.83
N SER A 496 -25.26 -0.51 12.92
CA SER A 496 -26.27 -1.08 13.83
C SER A 496 -26.79 -2.44 13.37
N VAL A 497 -27.38 -3.19 14.30
CA VAL A 497 -28.15 -4.40 14.01
C VAL A 497 -29.47 -3.98 13.35
N GLY A 498 -29.82 -4.58 12.20
CA GLY A 498 -31.13 -4.35 11.55
C GLY A 498 -31.19 -3.26 10.47
N THR A 499 -30.10 -2.57 10.13
CA THR A 499 -30.07 -1.66 8.97
C THR A 499 -29.89 -2.43 7.66
N SER A 500 -30.92 -3.15 7.22
CA SER A 500 -31.23 -3.20 5.79
C SER A 500 -32.17 -2.04 5.53
N HIS A 501 -31.66 -0.92 5.02
CA HIS A 501 -32.54 0.12 4.47
C HIS A 501 -33.35 -0.53 3.35
N LYS A 502 -34.62 -0.84 3.65
CA LYS A 502 -35.66 -0.86 2.63
C LYS A 502 -35.63 0.53 2.01
N GLY A 503 -35.55 0.59 0.68
CA GLY A 503 -35.68 1.84 -0.04
C GLY A 503 -36.90 2.60 0.44
N ASP A 504 -36.71 3.87 0.76
CA ASP A 504 -37.82 4.79 0.91
C ASP A 504 -38.46 4.92 -0.48
N ASP A 505 -39.59 4.24 -0.66
CA ASP A 505 -40.64 4.69 -1.56
C ASP A 505 -41.16 6.02 -0.98
N ARG A 506 -40.82 7.13 -1.63
CA ARG A 506 -41.66 8.32 -1.76
C ARG A 506 -41.22 9.22 -2.90
#